data_AF-B2HKP6-F1
#
_entry.id   AF-B2HKP6-F1
#
_cell.length_a   1.000
_cell.length_b   1.000
_cell.length_c   1.000
_cell.angle_alpha   90.00
_cell.angle_beta   90.00
_cell.angle_gamma   90.00
#
_symmetry.space_group_name_H-M   'P 1'
#
loop_
_entity.id
_entity.type
_entity.pdbx_description
1 polymer ?
#
loop_
_entity_poly.entity_id
_entity_poly.type
_entity_poly.pdbx_seq_one_letter_code
_entity_poly.pdbx_strand_id
1 'polypeptide(L)'
;MAWGVIAAAVQWGNGNGPLGIEFKFLRTNSKNKRDTRVGAPFQLAEYVYSEPNAQGGYGLSNGSVDGMSRRQFMAKLAAASSAGALMSLAGPVIEKAYGAGPCSGHLTDIEHIVLLMQENRSFDHYFGTLSGVRGFDDTTDPAIFDQKGWDPRTQSIDPAGITSPFRFDTTRGPLLNGECVNDPVEGWVAMHTAWNNGANDTWLPSQYSQIRQGNIPACMGYYTRADLPIHYMLADTFTICDDYYCSMLTGTAPNRLYWLSAWIDPDGTNGGPLLNEPNFLPLQPFSWRIMPENLEDAGISWKVYQNKFFGHYINSPISDNGLVQAFKQTADPRSNLARFGIAPTYPQDFVLDVKANRLPKVSWVVPNIIQSEHPALPVNVGAVAIVNILRTLLSNPAVWEKTALIISYDECGSFFDHVTPPTAPPGTPGEYVTVPDIDAVSGSGGIRGPIGLGYRVPCIVISPYSRGPLVVSDTFDHTSQLRLIETRFGVPVPNLTPWRRSVTEDMTSAFNFAVPPNPSRPKLDPPLLNALPRLPQCVPNAVLGSLGGAAVANPYRVPYPQVPPTQETTPARGTPSGPC
;
A
#
# COMPACT_ATOMS: atom_id res chain seq x y z
N MET A 1 -20.44 -7.14 -22.97
CA MET A 1 -20.30 -5.69 -23.24
C MET A 1 -18.95 -5.27 -22.68
N ALA A 2 -17.96 -5.01 -23.54
CA ALA A 2 -16.69 -4.45 -23.10
C ALA A 2 -16.81 -2.93 -23.14
N TRP A 3 -16.50 -2.26 -22.02
CA TRP A 3 -16.48 -0.80 -21.93
C TRP A 3 -15.01 -0.35 -21.94
N GLY A 4 -14.67 0.56 -22.85
CA GLY A 4 -13.32 1.08 -23.06
C GLY A 4 -12.96 2.24 -22.12
N VAL A 5 -11.65 2.54 -22.10
CA VAL A 5 -10.91 3.51 -21.28
C VAL A 5 -11.53 4.92 -21.28
N ILE A 6 -11.60 5.55 -20.11
CA ILE A 6 -11.90 6.97 -19.95
C ILE A 6 -10.61 7.75 -20.23
N ALA A 7 -10.62 8.61 -21.26
CA ALA A 7 -9.61 9.64 -21.44
C ALA A 7 -10.18 10.97 -20.91
N ALA A 8 -9.51 11.57 -19.92
CA ALA A 8 -9.76 12.95 -19.52
C ALA A 8 -8.77 13.84 -20.27
N ALA A 9 -9.27 14.79 -21.05
CA ALA A 9 -8.46 15.84 -21.65
C ALA A 9 -8.79 17.16 -20.95
N VAL A 10 -7.79 17.79 -20.34
CA VAL A 10 -7.89 19.16 -19.82
C VAL A 10 -7.43 20.09 -20.92
N GLN A 11 -8.33 20.90 -21.46
CA GLN A 11 -7.99 21.90 -22.47
C GLN A 11 -7.89 23.27 -21.80
N TRP A 12 -6.71 23.87 -21.86
CA TRP A 12 -6.48 25.22 -21.35
C TRP A 12 -6.98 26.26 -22.36
N GLY A 13 -7.99 27.03 -21.96
CA GLY A 13 -8.35 28.29 -22.63
C GLY A 13 -7.49 29.43 -22.09
N ASN A 14 -6.87 30.21 -22.98
CA ASN A 14 -6.18 31.43 -22.58
C ASN A 14 -7.19 32.49 -22.14
N GLY A 15 -7.40 32.64 -20.82
CA GLY A 15 -8.03 33.82 -20.21
C GLY A 15 -9.22 33.52 -19.29
N ASN A 16 -9.12 34.02 -18.05
CA ASN A 16 -10.11 34.20 -16.97
C ASN A 16 -11.58 33.78 -17.22
N GLY A 17 -11.83 32.49 -17.43
CA GLY A 17 -13.14 31.86 -17.39
C GLY A 17 -13.05 30.48 -16.71
N PRO A 18 -14.16 29.92 -16.18
CA PRO A 18 -14.11 28.66 -15.43
C PRO A 18 -13.65 27.50 -16.33
N LEU A 19 -12.74 26.69 -15.79
CA LEU A 19 -12.20 25.48 -16.42
C LEU A 19 -13.32 24.45 -16.64
N GLY A 20 -13.56 24.08 -17.90
CA GLY A 20 -14.47 22.99 -18.26
C GLY A 20 -13.70 21.68 -18.46
N ILE A 21 -14.09 20.62 -17.76
CA ILE A 21 -13.63 19.25 -18.03
C ILE A 21 -14.73 18.55 -18.84
N GLU A 22 -14.41 18.12 -20.06
CA GLU A 22 -15.34 17.39 -20.93
C GLU A 22 -15.04 15.88 -20.87
N PHE A 23 -15.99 15.08 -20.39
CA PHE A 23 -15.88 13.62 -20.38
C PHE A 23 -16.51 13.03 -21.63
N LYS A 24 -15.71 12.45 -22.53
CA LYS A 24 -16.22 11.70 -23.69
C LYS A 24 -16.36 10.21 -23.37
N PHE A 25 -17.61 9.75 -23.28
CA PHE A 25 -17.93 8.33 -23.23
C PHE A 25 -18.01 7.77 -24.66
N LEU A 26 -17.07 6.92 -25.05
CA LEU A 26 -17.15 6.21 -26.33
C LEU A 26 -18.11 5.03 -26.20
N ARG A 27 -19.34 5.21 -26.70
CA ARG A 27 -20.32 4.14 -26.87
C ARG A 27 -20.17 3.56 -28.27
N THR A 28 -19.55 2.40 -28.43
CA THR A 28 -19.57 1.68 -29.71
C THR A 28 -20.95 1.05 -29.90
N ASN A 29 -21.80 1.70 -30.69
CA ASN A 29 -23.04 1.10 -31.19
C ASN A 29 -22.89 0.90 -32.69
N SER A 30 -22.81 -0.35 -33.14
CA SER A 30 -22.86 -0.67 -34.56
C SER A 30 -24.30 -0.49 -35.06
N LYS A 31 -24.58 0.63 -35.75
CA LYS A 31 -25.47 0.69 -36.93
C LYS A 31 -25.68 2.15 -37.41
N ASN A 32 -25.50 2.31 -38.72
CA ASN A 32 -25.94 3.37 -39.63
C ASN A 32 -25.06 4.62 -39.86
N LYS A 33 -24.72 4.76 -41.16
CA LYS A 33 -24.00 5.85 -41.86
C LYS A 33 -24.86 7.11 -42.00
N ARG A 34 -24.26 8.30 -41.89
CA ARG A 34 -24.22 9.37 -42.94
C ARG A 34 -23.46 10.63 -42.47
N ASP A 35 -22.92 11.32 -43.48
CA ASP A 35 -21.95 12.42 -43.52
C ASP A 35 -22.04 13.57 -42.51
N THR A 36 -20.87 14.07 -42.09
CA THR A 36 -20.39 15.44 -42.41
C THR A 36 -18.89 15.60 -42.07
N ARG A 37 -18.12 16.19 -43.00
CA ARG A 37 -16.68 16.43 -42.94
C ARG A 37 -16.38 17.76 -42.22
N VAL A 38 -15.37 17.80 -41.34
CA VAL A 38 -14.26 18.79 -41.29
C VAL A 38 -13.11 18.23 -40.40
N GLY A 39 -11.88 18.19 -40.94
CA GLY A 39 -10.63 18.37 -40.17
C GLY A 39 -9.95 17.18 -39.46
N ALA A 40 -9.09 16.46 -40.18
CA ALA A 40 -7.95 15.59 -39.77
C ALA A 40 -7.93 14.90 -38.37
N PRO A 41 -7.98 13.55 -38.29
CA PRO A 41 -7.69 12.82 -37.06
C PRO A 41 -6.22 12.35 -36.97
N PHE A 42 -5.68 12.38 -35.75
CA PHE A 42 -4.53 11.59 -35.32
C PHE A 42 -4.80 10.09 -35.56
N GLN A 43 -3.87 9.42 -36.23
CA GLN A 43 -3.97 8.01 -36.59
C GLN A 43 -3.48 7.16 -35.40
N LEU A 44 -4.40 6.53 -34.67
CA LEU A 44 -4.10 5.43 -33.75
C LEU A 44 -3.84 4.17 -34.60
N ALA A 45 -2.62 3.65 -34.56
CA ALA A 45 -2.29 2.36 -35.15
C ALA A 45 -2.87 1.23 -34.28
N GLU A 46 -3.97 0.62 -34.72
CA GLU A 46 -4.40 -0.70 -34.27
C GLU A 46 -3.42 -1.75 -34.82
N TYR A 47 -2.59 -2.35 -33.96
CA TYR A 47 -1.85 -3.57 -34.32
C TYR A 47 -2.76 -4.78 -34.08
N VAL A 48 -3.49 -5.17 -35.14
CA VAL A 48 -4.08 -6.50 -35.28
C VAL A 48 -3.00 -7.41 -35.84
N TYR A 49 -2.62 -8.45 -35.09
CA TYR A 49 -1.73 -9.51 -35.57
C TYR A 49 -2.39 -10.27 -36.72
N SER A 50 -1.82 -10.15 -37.93
CA SER A 50 -2.06 -11.07 -39.04
C SER A 50 -0.75 -11.77 -39.40
N GLU A 51 -0.82 -13.10 -39.50
CA GLU A 51 0.29 -13.95 -39.92
C GLU A 51 0.70 -13.67 -41.38
N PRO A 52 2.01 -13.61 -41.72
CA PRO A 52 2.41 -13.47 -43.10
C PRO A 52 2.67 -14.84 -43.76
N ASN A 53 1.89 -15.11 -44.82
CA ASN A 53 2.21 -16.10 -45.84
C ASN A 53 3.36 -15.58 -46.74
N ALA A 54 4.26 -16.48 -47.08
CA ALA A 54 5.47 -16.24 -47.88
C ALA A 54 5.17 -16.06 -49.39
N GLN A 55 5.94 -15.17 -50.05
CA GLN A 55 6.51 -15.36 -51.41
C GLN A 55 7.43 -14.17 -51.81
N GLY A 56 8.63 -14.49 -52.34
CA GLY A 56 9.47 -13.55 -53.13
C GLY A 56 10.95 -13.42 -52.70
N GLY A 57 11.86 -14.08 -53.44
CA GLY A 57 13.34 -13.95 -53.35
C GLY A 57 13.86 -12.58 -53.82
N TYR A 58 15.13 -12.16 -53.66
CA TYR A 58 16.44 -12.81 -53.85
C TYR A 58 17.54 -12.01 -53.10
N GLY A 59 18.67 -12.64 -52.73
CA GLY A 59 19.97 -11.94 -52.63
C GLY A 59 20.91 -12.18 -51.43
N LEU A 60 21.52 -13.39 -51.35
CA LEU A 60 22.89 -13.75 -50.90
C LEU A 60 23.55 -13.11 -49.65
N SER A 61 23.91 -13.95 -48.66
CA SER A 61 25.31 -14.36 -48.40
C SER A 61 25.43 -15.49 -47.35
N ASN A 62 26.46 -16.32 -47.52
CA ASN A 62 26.70 -17.62 -46.89
C ASN A 62 27.13 -17.55 -45.41
N GLY A 63 26.67 -18.53 -44.61
CA GLY A 63 27.27 -18.90 -43.32
C GLY A 63 26.61 -20.16 -42.74
N SER A 64 27.27 -21.30 -42.89
CA SER A 64 26.81 -22.64 -42.52
C SER A 64 26.97 -22.96 -41.02
N VAL A 65 25.90 -23.46 -40.37
CA VAL A 65 25.98 -24.39 -39.23
C VAL A 65 24.79 -25.38 -39.30
N ASP A 66 25.11 -26.68 -39.35
CA ASP A 66 24.31 -27.89 -39.07
C ASP A 66 22.98 -28.20 -39.78
N GLY A 67 23.08 -28.82 -40.96
CA GLY A 67 22.96 -30.29 -41.06
C GLY A 67 21.62 -31.03 -40.82
N MET A 68 20.48 -30.39 -40.57
CA MET A 68 19.19 -31.11 -40.49
C MET A 68 18.07 -30.47 -41.30
N SER A 69 17.35 -31.28 -42.09
CA SER A 69 16.15 -30.83 -42.80
C SER A 69 14.96 -30.69 -41.84
N ARG A 70 14.08 -29.70 -42.07
CA ARG A 70 12.82 -29.52 -41.32
C ARG A 70 11.98 -30.79 -41.20
N ARG A 71 12.06 -31.68 -42.20
CA ARG A 71 11.34 -32.96 -42.21
C ARG A 71 11.95 -33.98 -41.25
N GLN A 72 13.27 -34.00 -41.09
CA GLN A 72 13.96 -34.85 -40.11
C GLN A 72 13.73 -34.37 -38.67
N PHE A 73 13.60 -33.05 -38.45
CA PHE A 73 13.23 -32.49 -37.15
C PHE A 73 11.81 -32.91 -36.75
N MET A 74 10.84 -32.77 -37.66
CA MET A 74 9.45 -33.17 -37.40
C MET A 74 9.27 -34.69 -37.27
N ALA A 75 10.05 -35.49 -37.99
CA ALA A 75 10.04 -36.94 -37.86
C ALA A 75 10.60 -37.42 -36.50
N LYS A 76 11.61 -36.73 -35.94
CA LYS A 76 12.13 -37.03 -34.60
C LYS A 76 11.17 -36.62 -33.48
N LEU A 77 10.39 -35.54 -33.67
CA LEU A 77 9.31 -35.15 -32.77
C LEU A 77 8.14 -36.15 -32.77
N ALA A 78 7.83 -36.73 -33.92
CA ALA A 78 6.82 -37.78 -34.04
C ALA A 78 7.31 -39.17 -33.56
N ALA A 79 8.63 -39.39 -33.45
CA ALA A 79 9.20 -40.60 -32.85
C ALA A 79 9.35 -40.52 -31.32
N ALA A 80 9.13 -39.35 -30.72
CA ALA A 80 9.12 -39.14 -29.27
C ALA A 80 7.71 -39.26 -28.64
N SER A 81 6.69 -39.63 -29.42
CA SER A 81 5.28 -39.73 -29.00
C SER A 81 4.82 -41.16 -28.67
N SER A 82 5.72 -42.06 -28.30
CA SER A 82 5.39 -43.38 -27.75
C SER A 82 5.72 -43.44 -26.25
N ALA A 83 4.68 -43.20 -25.45
CA ALA A 83 4.48 -43.60 -24.05
C ALA A 83 5.63 -43.35 -23.04
N GLY A 84 5.53 -42.27 -22.24
CA GLY A 84 6.10 -42.29 -20.88
C GLY A 84 6.53 -40.99 -20.20
N ALA A 85 6.67 -39.84 -20.87
CA ALA A 85 7.38 -38.69 -20.26
C ALA A 85 6.77 -37.28 -20.44
N LEU A 86 5.49 -37.13 -20.79
CA LEU A 86 4.88 -35.80 -20.99
C LEU A 86 3.56 -35.54 -20.24
N MET A 87 3.27 -36.31 -19.18
CA MET A 87 2.07 -36.12 -18.33
C MET A 87 2.41 -36.00 -16.83
N SER A 88 3.30 -35.07 -16.46
CA SER A 88 3.52 -34.69 -15.05
C SER A 88 3.88 -33.20 -14.84
N LEU A 89 3.37 -32.30 -15.69
CA LEU A 89 3.55 -30.85 -15.52
C LEU A 89 2.23 -30.19 -15.12
N ALA A 90 1.83 -30.36 -13.86
CA ALA A 90 0.98 -29.43 -13.07
C ALA A 90 0.44 -30.14 -11.80
N GLY A 91 1.33 -30.40 -10.84
CA GLY A 91 1.00 -30.63 -9.43
C GLY A 91 1.96 -29.79 -8.58
N PRO A 92 1.59 -29.35 -7.36
CA PRO A 92 2.49 -28.58 -6.51
C PRO A 92 3.72 -29.44 -6.17
N VAL A 93 4.92 -28.94 -6.49
CA VAL A 93 6.17 -29.61 -6.15
C VAL A 93 6.60 -29.13 -4.78
N ILE A 94 5.84 -29.54 -3.76
CA ILE A 94 6.37 -29.73 -2.41
C ILE A 94 6.44 -31.23 -2.18
N GLU A 95 7.54 -31.85 -2.61
CA GLU A 95 8.14 -32.93 -1.83
C GLU A 95 9.18 -32.30 -0.90
N LYS A 96 8.71 -31.61 0.14
CA LYS A 96 9.49 -31.51 1.38
C LYS A 96 8.94 -32.58 2.29
N ALA A 97 9.79 -33.55 2.62
CA ALA A 97 9.53 -34.45 3.72
C ALA A 97 9.53 -33.63 5.00
N TYR A 98 8.37 -33.04 5.35
CA TYR A 98 8.14 -32.52 6.69
C TYR A 98 8.24 -33.73 7.62
N GLY A 99 9.42 -33.88 8.23
CA GLY A 99 9.68 -34.95 9.18
C GLY A 99 8.69 -34.85 10.34
N ALA A 100 8.58 -35.92 11.13
CA ALA A 100 7.69 -36.00 12.29
C ALA A 100 8.09 -35.05 13.47
N GLY A 101 8.77 -33.94 13.20
CA GLY A 101 9.09 -32.89 14.16
C GLY A 101 7.94 -31.87 14.31
N PRO A 102 8.05 -30.94 15.27
CA PRO A 102 7.01 -29.94 15.54
C PRO A 102 6.89 -28.88 14.43
N CYS A 103 7.86 -28.80 13.52
CA CYS A 103 7.97 -27.76 12.49
C CYS A 103 7.65 -28.33 11.12
N SER A 104 6.71 -27.68 10.45
CA SER A 104 6.25 -28.01 9.10
C SER A 104 6.66 -26.94 8.08
N GLY A 105 7.56 -26.04 8.45
CA GLY A 105 8.10 -24.98 7.62
C GLY A 105 9.14 -24.18 8.40
N HIS A 106 9.97 -23.42 7.69
CA HIS A 106 10.94 -22.52 8.30
C HIS A 106 10.95 -21.17 7.58
N LEU A 107 11.40 -20.13 8.26
CA LEU A 107 11.59 -18.81 7.66
C LEU A 107 12.47 -18.87 6.40
N THR A 108 13.48 -19.75 6.39
CA THR A 108 14.37 -19.98 5.24
C THR A 108 13.66 -20.51 3.99
N ASP A 109 12.43 -21.00 4.12
CA ASP A 109 11.62 -21.47 3.00
C ASP A 109 10.98 -20.33 2.19
N ILE A 110 10.90 -19.13 2.76
CA ILE A 110 10.45 -17.92 2.09
C ILE A 110 11.63 -17.37 1.29
N GLU A 111 11.61 -17.41 -0.04
CA GLU A 111 12.67 -16.85 -0.89
C GLU A 111 12.42 -15.38 -1.26
N HIS A 112 11.15 -14.95 -1.23
CA HIS A 112 10.74 -13.61 -1.65
C HIS A 112 9.93 -12.92 -0.56
N ILE A 113 10.38 -11.74 -0.14
CA ILE A 113 9.63 -10.80 0.70
C ILE A 113 9.16 -9.66 -0.21
N VAL A 114 7.85 -9.53 -0.40
CA VAL A 114 7.21 -8.48 -1.19
C VAL A 114 6.49 -7.54 -0.24
N LEU A 115 6.92 -6.28 -0.20
CA LEU A 115 6.40 -5.25 0.67
C LEU A 115 5.51 -4.30 -0.13
N LEU A 116 4.23 -4.23 0.26
CA LEU A 116 3.24 -3.30 -0.28
C LEU A 116 2.79 -2.37 0.84
N MET A 117 2.84 -1.07 0.56
CA MET A 117 2.38 -0.05 1.49
C MET A 117 1.32 0.84 0.82
N GLN A 118 0.10 0.73 1.34
CA GLN A 118 -1.06 1.57 1.01
C GLN A 118 -1.05 2.86 1.85
N GLU A 119 -2.07 3.70 1.67
CA GLU A 119 -2.12 5.07 2.20
C GLU A 119 -3.29 5.34 3.16
N ASN A 120 -2.91 5.96 4.27
CA ASN A 120 -3.68 6.79 5.20
C ASN A 120 -4.85 6.10 5.89
N ARG A 121 -4.60 5.01 6.62
CA ARG A 121 -5.65 4.27 7.36
C ARG A 121 -5.17 3.79 8.72
N SER A 122 -5.91 4.13 9.77
CA SER A 122 -5.69 3.56 11.10
C SER A 122 -6.26 2.13 11.20
N PHE A 123 -5.79 1.38 12.19
CA PHE A 123 -6.26 0.02 12.41
C PHE A 123 -7.74 -0.01 12.78
N ASP A 124 -8.18 0.77 13.78
CA ASP A 124 -9.60 0.79 14.19
C ASP A 124 -10.54 1.24 13.07
N HIS A 125 -10.10 2.20 12.25
CA HIS A 125 -10.87 2.70 11.12
C HIS A 125 -11.20 1.60 10.10
N TYR A 126 -10.33 0.60 9.89
CA TYR A 126 -10.58 -0.52 8.98
C TYR A 126 -11.06 -1.78 9.69
N PHE A 127 -10.43 -2.13 10.79
CA PHE A 127 -10.53 -3.44 11.43
C PHE A 127 -10.94 -3.37 12.91
N GLY A 128 -11.32 -2.19 13.43
CA GLY A 128 -11.84 -2.08 14.79
C GLY A 128 -13.09 -2.93 15.03
N THR A 129 -13.87 -3.23 13.98
CA THR A 129 -15.03 -4.15 14.07
C THR A 129 -14.69 -5.61 13.79
N LEU A 130 -13.44 -5.96 13.44
CA LEU A 130 -13.08 -7.33 13.09
C LEU A 130 -13.05 -8.24 14.32
N SER A 131 -13.51 -9.48 14.21
CA SER A 131 -13.50 -10.42 15.32
C SER A 131 -12.10 -10.72 15.87
N GLY A 132 -11.97 -10.86 17.20
CA GLY A 132 -10.75 -11.38 17.84
C GLY A 132 -9.50 -10.50 17.80
N VAL A 133 -9.58 -9.29 17.24
CA VAL A 133 -8.51 -8.30 17.32
C VAL A 133 -8.71 -7.37 18.52
N ARG A 134 -7.67 -6.65 18.89
CA ARG A 134 -7.74 -5.48 19.77
C ARG A 134 -8.46 -4.32 19.06
N GLY A 135 -9.78 -4.35 19.06
CA GLY A 135 -10.64 -3.39 18.36
C GLY A 135 -11.63 -2.70 19.30
N PHE A 136 -12.85 -2.47 18.84
CA PHE A 136 -13.88 -1.74 19.58
C PHE A 136 -14.45 -2.47 20.81
N ASP A 137 -14.18 -3.77 20.97
CA ASP A 137 -14.48 -4.51 22.19
C ASP A 137 -13.33 -4.44 23.23
N ASP A 138 -12.22 -3.72 22.96
CA ASP A 138 -11.20 -3.44 23.98
C ASP A 138 -11.79 -2.54 25.08
N THR A 139 -11.88 -3.08 26.29
CA THR A 139 -12.51 -2.43 27.45
C THR A 139 -11.51 -1.80 28.41
N THR A 140 -10.24 -1.70 28.03
CA THR A 140 -9.18 -1.15 28.89
C THR A 140 -9.49 0.28 29.35
N ASP A 141 -10.02 1.12 28.45
CA ASP A 141 -10.57 2.44 28.76
C ASP A 141 -11.71 2.81 27.79
N PRO A 142 -12.97 2.55 28.13
CA PRO A 142 -14.10 2.87 27.25
C PRO A 142 -14.28 4.37 26.97
N ALA A 143 -13.73 5.25 27.82
CA ALA A 143 -13.85 6.69 27.64
C ALA A 143 -12.99 7.20 26.49
N ILE A 144 -11.98 6.43 26.06
CA ILE A 144 -11.07 6.82 24.97
C ILE A 144 -11.79 7.01 23.64
N PHE A 145 -12.90 6.30 23.43
CA PHE A 145 -13.69 6.38 22.20
C PHE A 145 -14.45 7.71 22.11
N ASP A 146 -14.77 8.35 23.23
CA ASP A 146 -15.57 9.56 23.28
C ASP A 146 -14.69 10.82 23.20
N GLN A 147 -14.55 11.37 21.99
CA GLN A 147 -13.68 12.52 21.72
C GLN A 147 -14.46 13.84 21.79
N LYS A 148 -13.86 14.87 22.40
CA LYS A 148 -14.48 16.20 22.56
C LYS A 148 -14.16 17.13 21.40
N GLY A 149 -15.09 18.00 21.03
CA GLY A 149 -14.86 19.09 20.07
C GLY A 149 -15.93 19.26 19.00
N TRP A 150 -16.84 18.31 18.88
CA TRP A 150 -17.89 18.33 17.85
C TRP A 150 -19.22 17.86 18.45
N ASP A 151 -20.31 18.58 18.22
CA ASP A 151 -21.67 18.14 18.58
C ASP A 151 -22.37 17.52 17.36
N PRO A 152 -22.60 16.18 17.34
CA PRO A 152 -23.32 15.50 16.27
C PRO A 152 -24.77 15.96 16.07
N ARG A 153 -25.42 16.54 17.08
CA ARG A 153 -26.81 17.02 16.97
C ARG A 153 -26.90 18.32 16.18
N THR A 154 -25.98 19.25 16.41
CA THR A 154 -25.95 20.55 15.72
C THR A 154 -25.06 20.53 14.48
N GLN A 155 -24.21 19.51 14.32
CA GLN A 155 -23.22 19.38 13.25
C GLN A 155 -22.28 20.60 13.22
N SER A 156 -21.79 20.99 14.40
CA SER A 156 -20.91 22.15 14.57
C SER A 156 -19.82 21.88 15.61
N ILE A 157 -18.80 22.74 15.62
CA ILE A 157 -17.75 22.72 16.64
C ILE A 157 -18.41 23.12 17.96
N ASP A 158 -18.16 22.31 18.99
CA ASP A 158 -18.53 22.58 20.36
C ASP A 158 -17.47 21.94 21.27
N PRO A 159 -16.70 22.71 22.05
CA PRO A 159 -15.72 22.16 22.99
C PRO A 159 -16.30 21.16 24.01
N ALA A 160 -17.60 21.24 24.29
CA ALA A 160 -18.31 20.28 25.15
C ALA A 160 -19.01 19.16 24.37
N GLY A 161 -19.09 19.27 23.05
CA GLY A 161 -19.68 18.25 22.18
C GLY A 161 -18.80 17.01 22.15
N ILE A 162 -19.45 15.84 22.25
CA ILE A 162 -18.79 14.52 22.24
C ILE A 162 -19.17 13.80 20.95
N THR A 163 -18.17 13.23 20.28
CA THR A 163 -18.36 12.35 19.13
C THR A 163 -17.61 11.05 19.36
N SER A 164 -18.34 9.94 19.35
CA SER A 164 -17.79 8.58 19.36
C SER A 164 -17.49 8.13 17.91
N PRO A 165 -16.76 7.01 17.71
CA PRO A 165 -16.54 6.49 16.38
C PRO A 165 -17.86 6.15 15.69
N PHE A 166 -18.00 6.46 14.40
CA PHE A 166 -19.22 6.20 13.64
C PHE A 166 -18.95 5.56 12.28
N ARG A 167 -19.89 4.74 11.80
CA ARG A 167 -19.72 4.03 10.54
C ARG A 167 -19.83 4.95 9.33
N PHE A 168 -18.85 4.85 8.42
CA PHE A 168 -18.98 5.25 7.03
C PHE A 168 -19.76 4.22 6.24
N ASP A 169 -20.88 4.65 5.65
CA ASP A 169 -21.75 3.78 4.86
C ASP A 169 -21.49 3.95 3.36
N THR A 170 -20.82 2.95 2.79
CA THR A 170 -20.44 2.93 1.36
C THR A 170 -21.59 2.53 0.43
N THR A 171 -22.79 2.30 0.96
CA THR A 171 -23.99 1.90 0.20
C THR A 171 -24.92 3.07 -0.13
N ARG A 172 -24.63 4.26 0.42
CA ARG A 172 -25.45 5.46 0.24
C ARG A 172 -25.17 6.19 -1.08
N GLY A 173 -26.06 7.13 -1.42
CA GLY A 173 -25.91 7.97 -2.61
C GLY A 173 -24.67 8.87 -2.55
N PRO A 174 -24.19 9.40 -3.69
CA PRO A 174 -22.86 10.00 -3.85
C PRO A 174 -22.55 11.19 -2.93
N LEU A 175 -23.55 11.91 -2.43
CA LEU A 175 -23.37 13.03 -1.48
C LEU A 175 -23.28 12.60 -0.01
N LEU A 176 -23.60 11.34 0.29
CA LEU A 176 -23.64 10.74 1.63
C LEU A 176 -22.85 9.43 1.67
N ASN A 177 -22.08 9.16 0.61
CA ASN A 177 -21.34 7.92 0.43
C ASN A 177 -20.07 7.99 1.27
N GLY A 178 -19.87 6.96 2.11
CA GLY A 178 -18.65 6.78 2.89
C GLY A 178 -17.44 6.34 2.06
N GLU A 179 -17.57 6.12 0.75
CA GLU A 179 -16.47 5.68 -0.12
C GLU A 179 -15.44 6.78 -0.40
N CYS A 180 -15.89 8.04 -0.57
CA CYS A 180 -15.05 9.16 -1.00
C CYS A 180 -14.95 10.21 0.14
N VAL A 181 -14.54 9.78 1.33
CA VAL A 181 -14.44 10.65 2.51
C VAL A 181 -13.25 11.58 2.36
N ASN A 182 -13.39 12.83 2.82
CA ASN A 182 -12.31 13.80 2.76
C ASN A 182 -11.16 13.39 3.64
N ASP A 183 -9.96 13.67 3.17
CA ASP A 183 -8.76 13.45 3.96
C ASP A 183 -8.81 14.28 5.24
N PRO A 184 -8.67 13.65 6.41
CA PRO A 184 -8.36 14.36 7.64
C PRO A 184 -6.99 15.07 7.53
N VAL A 185 -6.57 15.72 8.61
CA VAL A 185 -5.32 16.46 8.68
C VAL A 185 -4.27 15.58 9.32
N GLU A 186 -3.39 15.01 8.52
CA GLU A 186 -2.18 14.32 8.96
C GLU A 186 -0.93 15.22 9.00
N GLY A 187 0.16 14.66 9.53
CA GLY A 187 1.44 15.34 9.69
C GLY A 187 1.84 15.57 11.14
N TRP A 188 3.10 15.96 11.32
CA TRP A 188 3.77 16.02 12.62
C TRP A 188 2.96 16.78 13.68
N VAL A 189 2.46 17.97 13.34
CA VAL A 189 1.69 18.80 14.28
C VAL A 189 0.36 18.17 14.66
N ALA A 190 -0.41 17.70 13.68
CA ALA A 190 -1.73 17.13 13.94
C ALA A 190 -1.64 15.84 14.76
N MET A 191 -0.67 14.97 14.44
CA MET A 191 -0.45 13.71 15.15
C MET A 191 0.06 13.90 16.57
N HIS A 192 0.98 14.83 16.81
CA HIS A 192 1.39 15.18 18.17
C HIS A 192 0.26 15.85 18.95
N THR A 193 -0.58 16.64 18.28
CA THR A 193 -1.74 17.26 18.91
C THR A 193 -2.75 16.20 19.32
N ALA A 194 -3.10 15.24 18.46
CA ALA A 194 -4.02 14.13 18.76
C ALA A 194 -3.48 13.19 19.86
N TRP A 195 -2.18 12.92 19.83
CA TRP A 195 -1.49 12.10 20.83
C TRP A 195 -1.49 12.74 22.22
N ASN A 196 -1.35 14.07 22.31
CA ASN A 196 -1.43 14.85 23.54
C ASN A 196 -0.66 14.25 24.72
N ASN A 197 0.64 14.01 24.54
CA ASN A 197 1.51 13.44 25.58
C ASN A 197 1.08 12.05 26.07
N GLY A 198 0.40 11.28 25.22
CA GLY A 198 -0.10 9.94 25.53
C GLY A 198 -1.53 9.90 26.07
N ALA A 199 -2.19 11.06 26.24
CA ALA A 199 -3.58 11.11 26.66
C ALA A 199 -4.56 10.65 25.56
N ASN A 200 -4.18 10.81 24.29
CA ASN A 200 -4.93 10.31 23.13
C ASN A 200 -6.41 10.78 23.08
N ASP A 201 -6.65 12.05 23.42
CA ASP A 201 -7.98 12.62 23.71
C ASP A 201 -8.33 13.90 22.92
N THR A 202 -7.55 14.21 21.89
CA THR A 202 -7.59 15.48 21.13
C THR A 202 -7.64 15.25 19.62
N TRP A 203 -8.27 14.15 19.18
CA TRP A 203 -8.42 13.83 17.77
C TRP A 203 -9.24 14.87 17.00
N LEU A 204 -10.36 15.36 17.54
CA LEU A 204 -11.16 16.40 16.86
C LEU A 204 -10.44 17.77 16.88
N PRO A 205 -9.91 18.26 18.01
CA PRO A 205 -9.17 19.52 18.05
C PRO A 205 -7.94 19.57 17.14
N SER A 206 -7.26 18.44 16.91
CA SER A 206 -6.07 18.38 16.03
C SER A 206 -6.36 18.80 14.58
N GLN A 207 -7.63 18.75 14.17
CA GLN A 207 -8.07 19.03 12.80
C GLN A 207 -8.39 20.51 12.54
N TYR A 208 -8.65 21.31 13.59
CA TYR A 208 -9.37 22.60 13.46
C TYR A 208 -8.68 23.64 12.57
N SER A 209 -7.35 23.66 12.53
CA SER A 209 -6.60 24.75 11.90
C SER A 209 -6.40 24.57 10.40
N GLN A 210 -6.66 23.38 9.84
CA GLN A 210 -6.25 23.06 8.47
C GLN A 210 -7.38 22.62 7.54
N ILE A 211 -8.58 22.32 8.06
CA ILE A 211 -9.72 21.88 7.23
C ILE A 211 -11.00 22.67 7.47
N ARG A 212 -11.94 22.55 6.51
CA ARG A 212 -13.30 23.04 6.70
C ARG A 212 -13.92 22.38 7.92
N GLN A 213 -14.60 23.20 8.72
CA GLN A 213 -15.29 22.78 9.93
C GLN A 213 -16.09 21.47 9.78
N GLY A 214 -16.88 21.34 8.71
CA GLY A 214 -17.69 20.14 8.50
C GLY A 214 -16.91 18.83 8.38
N ASN A 215 -15.64 18.88 7.97
CA ASN A 215 -14.79 17.71 7.74
C ASN A 215 -14.08 17.21 9.00
N ILE A 216 -14.00 18.04 10.06
CA ILE A 216 -13.40 17.68 11.36
C ILE A 216 -13.80 16.29 11.85
N PRO A 217 -15.10 15.94 11.94
CA PRO A 217 -15.48 14.66 12.50
C PRO A 217 -15.17 13.44 11.62
N ALA A 218 -14.69 13.63 10.37
CA ALA A 218 -14.33 12.50 9.52
C ALA A 218 -13.21 11.63 10.11
N CYS A 219 -12.33 12.20 10.94
CA CYS A 219 -11.33 11.45 11.70
C CYS A 219 -11.95 10.34 12.58
N MET A 220 -13.18 10.51 13.07
CA MET A 220 -13.86 9.52 13.92
C MET A 220 -14.61 8.44 13.11
N GLY A 221 -14.54 8.46 11.78
CA GLY A 221 -15.24 7.46 10.98
C GLY A 221 -14.54 6.10 10.98
N TYR A 222 -15.31 5.02 10.84
CA TYR A 222 -14.78 3.65 10.63
C TYR A 222 -15.59 2.89 9.57
N TYR A 223 -15.02 1.81 9.06
CA TYR A 223 -15.67 0.90 8.12
C TYR A 223 -15.95 -0.47 8.74
N THR A 224 -16.91 -1.17 8.14
CA THR A 224 -17.24 -2.55 8.50
C THR A 224 -16.89 -3.52 7.36
N ARG A 225 -17.04 -4.83 7.60
CA ARG A 225 -16.94 -5.87 6.57
C ARG A 225 -17.79 -5.58 5.32
N ALA A 226 -18.97 -4.99 5.48
CA ALA A 226 -19.85 -4.65 4.37
C ALA A 226 -19.26 -3.55 3.47
N ASP A 227 -18.41 -2.71 4.03
CA ASP A 227 -17.74 -1.61 3.34
C ASP A 227 -16.38 -2.05 2.76
N LEU A 228 -15.67 -2.95 3.45
CA LEU A 228 -14.31 -3.42 3.09
C LEU A 228 -14.23 -4.94 2.90
N PRO A 229 -15.03 -5.55 2.00
CA PRO A 229 -15.17 -7.01 1.94
C PRO A 229 -13.87 -7.73 1.51
N ILE A 230 -13.00 -7.09 0.73
CA ILE A 230 -11.69 -7.67 0.35
C ILE A 230 -10.74 -7.70 1.55
N HIS A 231 -10.64 -6.60 2.29
CA HIS A 231 -9.78 -6.49 3.47
C HIS A 231 -10.15 -7.52 4.53
N TYR A 232 -11.45 -7.63 4.85
CA TYR A 232 -11.94 -8.61 5.82
C TYR A 232 -11.76 -10.05 5.32
N MET A 233 -11.95 -10.32 4.02
CA MET A 233 -11.66 -11.64 3.45
C MET A 233 -10.17 -12.01 3.58
N LEU A 234 -9.26 -11.06 3.34
CA LEU A 234 -7.82 -11.30 3.50
C LEU A 234 -7.47 -11.57 4.97
N ALA A 235 -8.03 -10.79 5.90
CA ALA A 235 -7.86 -11.01 7.34
C ALA A 235 -8.45 -12.35 7.81
N ASP A 236 -9.55 -12.83 7.21
CA ASP A 236 -10.12 -14.16 7.52
C ASP A 236 -9.28 -15.31 6.94
N THR A 237 -8.49 -15.03 5.91
CA THR A 237 -7.73 -16.05 5.18
C THR A 237 -6.28 -16.14 5.64
N PHE A 238 -5.73 -15.05 6.16
CA PHE A 238 -4.32 -14.92 6.51
C PHE A 238 -4.14 -14.24 7.88
N THR A 239 -2.90 -14.05 8.28
CA THR A 239 -2.57 -13.40 9.55
C THR A 239 -2.73 -11.88 9.45
N ILE A 240 -3.55 -11.31 10.33
CA ILE A 240 -3.63 -9.86 10.58
C ILE A 240 -2.79 -9.51 11.81
N CYS A 241 -2.10 -8.38 11.78
CA CYS A 241 -1.36 -7.84 12.92
C CYS A 241 -2.20 -6.72 13.55
N ASP A 242 -2.62 -6.89 14.80
CA ASP A 242 -3.48 -5.91 15.49
C ASP A 242 -2.72 -4.96 16.44
N ASP A 243 -1.39 -5.12 16.51
CA ASP A 243 -0.46 -4.24 17.22
C ASP A 243 0.68 -3.75 16.30
N TYR A 244 0.33 -3.44 15.04
CA TYR A 244 1.25 -2.89 14.04
C TYR A 244 1.07 -1.37 13.90
N TYR A 245 2.15 -0.62 14.08
CA TYR A 245 2.17 0.84 14.10
C TYR A 245 2.83 1.42 12.86
N CYS A 246 2.42 2.62 12.44
CA CYS A 246 3.32 3.41 11.60
C CYS A 246 4.55 3.82 12.41
N SER A 247 5.70 3.95 11.74
CA SER A 247 6.96 4.18 12.46
C SER A 247 7.06 5.57 13.09
N MET A 248 6.25 6.53 12.64
CA MET A 248 6.31 7.91 13.07
C MET A 248 4.93 8.54 13.31
N LEU A 249 4.84 9.43 14.31
CA LEU A 249 3.70 10.35 14.55
C LEU A 249 3.70 11.49 13.51
N THR A 250 3.53 11.16 12.24
CA THR A 250 3.45 12.12 11.13
C THR A 250 2.80 11.47 9.90
N GLY A 251 2.83 12.17 8.76
CA GLY A 251 2.25 11.74 7.50
C GLY A 251 3.09 10.73 6.71
N THR A 252 2.70 10.57 5.45
CA THR A 252 3.15 9.62 4.44
C THR A 252 4.66 9.67 4.15
N ALA A 253 5.22 10.80 3.73
CA ALA A 253 6.57 10.88 3.21
C ALA A 253 7.66 10.49 4.24
N PRO A 254 7.64 11.01 5.48
CA PRO A 254 8.58 10.58 6.50
C PRO A 254 8.41 9.10 6.86
N ASN A 255 7.18 8.59 6.99
CA ASN A 255 6.93 7.18 7.29
C ASN A 255 7.46 6.24 6.20
N ARG A 256 7.33 6.61 4.91
CA ARG A 256 7.91 5.82 3.81
C ARG A 256 9.45 5.88 3.76
N LEU A 257 10.07 7.00 4.13
CA LEU A 257 11.53 7.05 4.31
C LEU A 257 11.97 6.15 5.47
N TYR A 258 11.21 6.14 6.56
CA TYR A 258 11.43 5.24 7.70
C TYR A 258 11.26 3.77 7.28
N TRP A 259 10.26 3.45 6.47
CA TRP A 259 10.04 2.10 5.91
C TRP A 259 11.19 1.60 5.04
N LEU A 260 11.90 2.51 4.35
CA LEU A 260 13.06 2.16 3.52
C LEU A 260 14.38 2.08 4.31
N SER A 261 14.51 2.88 5.38
CA SER A 261 15.82 3.19 5.96
C SER A 261 15.91 3.14 7.49
N ALA A 262 14.78 2.99 8.18
CA ALA A 262 14.66 3.12 9.63
C ALA A 262 15.17 4.47 10.17
N TRP A 263 15.13 5.55 9.38
CA TRP A 263 15.70 6.84 9.76
C TRP A 263 15.02 8.02 9.07
N ILE A 264 15.13 9.18 9.72
CA ILE A 264 14.76 10.49 9.16
C ILE A 264 15.78 11.59 9.46
N ASP A 265 16.97 11.26 9.98
CA ASP A 265 18.01 12.26 10.30
C ASP A 265 17.57 13.31 11.34
N PRO A 266 17.23 12.88 12.58
CA PRO A 266 16.64 13.75 13.59
C PRO A 266 17.54 14.89 14.08
N ASP A 267 18.86 14.79 13.90
CA ASP A 267 19.82 15.86 14.26
C ASP A 267 20.14 16.80 13.08
N GLY A 268 19.66 16.48 11.87
CA GLY A 268 19.77 17.29 10.67
C GLY A 268 21.17 17.33 10.05
N THR A 269 21.98 16.29 10.26
CA THR A 269 23.37 16.24 9.76
C THR A 269 23.50 15.63 8.37
N ASN A 270 22.45 14.94 7.90
CA ASN A 270 22.40 14.20 6.63
C ASN A 270 21.30 14.68 5.68
N GLY A 271 20.83 15.92 5.82
CA GLY A 271 19.89 16.59 4.91
C GLY A 271 18.42 16.50 5.30
N GLY A 272 18.11 15.85 6.41
CA GLY A 272 16.81 15.91 7.09
C GLY A 272 16.82 16.94 8.24
N PRO A 273 15.91 16.81 9.22
CA PRO A 273 14.81 15.86 9.25
C PRO A 273 13.68 16.21 8.29
N LEU A 274 13.06 15.21 7.67
CA LEU A 274 11.80 15.38 6.93
C LEU A 274 10.63 15.11 7.88
N LEU A 275 9.89 16.17 8.24
CA LEU A 275 8.72 16.06 9.14
C LEU A 275 7.40 16.45 8.46
N ASN A 276 7.47 17.12 7.31
CA ASN A 276 6.31 17.56 6.54
C ASN A 276 5.99 16.62 5.38
N GLU A 277 4.82 16.84 4.78
CA GLU A 277 4.42 16.23 3.50
C GLU A 277 4.78 17.17 2.33
N PRO A 278 5.87 16.91 1.59
CA PRO A 278 6.17 17.68 0.41
C PRO A 278 5.29 17.22 -0.76
N ASN A 279 4.92 18.13 -1.66
CA ASN A 279 4.21 17.78 -2.90
C ASN A 279 4.95 16.73 -3.74
N PHE A 280 6.28 16.73 -3.66
CA PHE A 280 7.16 15.72 -4.23
C PHE A 280 8.31 15.47 -3.27
N LEU A 281 8.72 14.20 -3.12
CA LEU A 281 9.95 13.92 -2.37
C LEU A 281 11.12 14.74 -2.93
N PRO A 282 11.90 15.42 -2.07
CA PRO A 282 12.99 16.25 -2.53
C PRO A 282 14.06 15.40 -3.25
N LEU A 283 14.66 15.94 -4.31
CA LEU A 283 15.67 15.23 -5.09
C LEU A 283 17.02 15.29 -4.38
N GLN A 284 17.48 14.12 -3.93
CA GLN A 284 18.83 13.91 -3.41
C GLN A 284 19.28 14.83 -2.24
N PRO A 285 18.42 15.31 -1.31
CA PRO A 285 18.93 16.01 -0.13
C PRO A 285 19.60 15.05 0.86
N PHE A 286 19.16 13.78 0.90
CA PHE A 286 19.48 12.86 1.98
C PHE A 286 20.76 12.08 1.71
N SER A 287 21.60 11.89 2.74
CA SER A 287 22.90 11.22 2.61
C SER A 287 23.13 10.05 3.55
N TRP A 288 22.14 9.67 4.37
CA TRP A 288 22.24 8.46 5.19
C TRP A 288 22.04 7.20 4.34
N ARG A 289 22.46 6.08 4.91
CA ARG A 289 22.44 4.77 4.26
C ARG A 289 21.07 4.11 4.37
N ILE A 290 20.66 3.40 3.31
CA ILE A 290 19.33 2.77 3.22
C ILE A 290 19.38 1.24 3.07
N MET A 291 18.25 0.56 3.33
CA MET A 291 18.20 -0.92 3.28
C MET A 291 18.64 -1.50 1.92
N PRO A 292 18.27 -0.93 0.75
CA PRO A 292 18.77 -1.40 -0.54
C PRO A 292 20.31 -1.48 -0.66
N GLU A 293 21.05 -0.56 -0.05
CA GLU A 293 22.52 -0.61 -0.06
C GLU A 293 23.03 -1.76 0.82
N ASN A 294 22.41 -2.02 1.98
CA ASN A 294 22.74 -3.18 2.81
C ASN A 294 22.47 -4.51 2.08
N LEU A 295 21.38 -4.57 1.31
CA LEU A 295 21.05 -5.75 0.50
C LEU A 295 22.06 -5.95 -0.63
N GLU A 296 22.49 -4.86 -1.29
CA GLU A 296 23.51 -4.90 -2.33
C GLU A 296 24.84 -5.43 -1.82
N ASP A 297 25.33 -4.91 -0.69
CA ASP A 297 26.60 -5.35 -0.09
C ASP A 297 26.58 -6.83 0.33
N ALA A 298 25.40 -7.34 0.70
CA ALA A 298 25.18 -8.75 1.04
C ALA A 298 24.89 -9.66 -0.18
N GLY A 299 24.86 -9.11 -1.40
CA GLY A 299 24.52 -9.88 -2.61
C GLY A 299 23.06 -10.39 -2.64
N ILE A 300 22.16 -9.74 -1.89
CA ILE A 300 20.74 -10.06 -1.86
C ILE A 300 20.03 -9.25 -2.93
N SER A 301 19.39 -9.93 -3.89
CA SER A 301 18.69 -9.25 -4.98
C SER A 301 17.48 -8.47 -4.47
N TRP A 302 17.35 -7.23 -4.91
CA TRP A 302 16.28 -6.34 -4.51
C TRP A 302 15.81 -5.47 -5.67
N LYS A 303 14.54 -5.03 -5.64
CA LYS A 303 14.02 -3.97 -6.53
C LYS A 303 12.93 -3.15 -5.85
N VAL A 304 12.77 -1.90 -6.29
CA VAL A 304 11.59 -1.08 -6.05
C VAL A 304 10.81 -1.00 -7.37
N TYR A 305 9.57 -1.48 -7.37
CA TYR A 305 8.66 -1.41 -8.50
C TYR A 305 7.69 -0.26 -8.30
N GLN A 306 7.73 0.71 -9.20
CA GLN A 306 6.96 1.94 -9.06
C GLN A 306 6.12 2.23 -10.29
N ASN A 307 4.90 2.72 -10.09
CA ASN A 307 4.08 3.14 -11.23
C ASN A 307 4.61 4.44 -11.84
N LYS A 308 4.78 4.45 -13.16
CA LYS A 308 5.24 5.62 -13.95
C LYS A 308 4.36 5.92 -15.15
N PHE A 309 3.28 5.17 -15.34
CA PHE A 309 2.56 5.09 -16.62
C PHE A 309 1.96 6.42 -17.06
N PHE A 310 1.58 7.27 -16.12
CA PHE A 310 0.94 8.56 -16.40
C PHE A 310 1.83 9.76 -16.04
N GLY A 311 3.11 9.51 -15.72
CA GLY A 311 4.05 10.53 -15.25
C GLY A 311 3.57 11.25 -13.98
N HIS A 312 4.07 12.47 -13.78
CA HIS A 312 3.85 13.28 -12.58
C HIS A 312 2.40 13.61 -12.22
N TYR A 313 1.46 13.46 -13.16
CA TYR A 313 0.09 13.94 -12.98
C TYR A 313 -0.80 13.06 -12.09
N ILE A 314 -0.49 11.77 -11.92
CA ILE A 314 -1.25 10.87 -11.04
C ILE A 314 -0.34 9.89 -10.27
N ASN A 315 0.94 10.19 -10.23
CA ASN A 315 1.85 9.54 -9.30
C ASN A 315 1.64 10.18 -7.92
N SER A 316 1.57 9.36 -6.86
CA SER A 316 1.69 9.83 -5.46
C SER A 316 2.93 10.73 -5.32
N PRO A 317 2.95 11.72 -4.41
CA PRO A 317 4.10 12.57 -4.09
C PRO A 317 5.44 11.82 -3.95
N ILE A 318 5.37 10.55 -3.55
CA ILE A 318 6.51 9.65 -3.36
C ILE A 318 6.84 8.83 -4.61
N SER A 319 5.86 8.64 -5.49
CA SER A 319 6.01 7.85 -6.70
C SER A 319 6.52 8.59 -7.93
N ASP A 320 6.50 9.92 -7.90
CA ASP A 320 6.97 10.71 -9.04
C ASP A 320 8.50 10.85 -9.07
N ASN A 321 9.08 11.37 -7.99
CA ASN A 321 10.53 11.40 -7.83
C ASN A 321 11.08 10.03 -7.39
N GLY A 322 10.26 9.11 -6.89
CA GLY A 322 10.72 7.78 -6.52
C GLY A 322 11.39 7.69 -5.16
N LEU A 323 11.07 6.62 -4.42
CA LEU A 323 11.43 6.46 -3.01
C LEU A 323 12.94 6.53 -2.75
N VAL A 324 13.74 5.95 -3.65
CA VAL A 324 15.21 5.96 -3.52
C VAL A 324 15.86 7.23 -4.07
N GLN A 325 15.20 7.99 -4.95
CA GLN A 325 15.83 9.15 -5.63
C GLN A 325 16.02 10.34 -4.68
N ALA A 326 15.41 10.30 -3.51
CA ALA A 326 15.65 11.28 -2.44
C ALA A 326 17.07 11.18 -1.84
N PHE A 327 17.84 10.15 -2.18
CA PHE A 327 19.17 9.90 -1.64
C PHE A 327 20.29 10.28 -2.62
N LYS A 328 21.32 10.98 -2.14
CA LYS A 328 22.51 11.42 -2.92
C LYS A 328 23.20 10.28 -3.65
N GLN A 329 23.14 9.08 -3.11
CA GLN A 329 23.71 7.87 -3.67
C GLN A 329 23.10 7.51 -5.05
N THR A 330 21.95 8.07 -5.39
CA THR A 330 21.32 7.92 -6.71
C THR A 330 21.83 8.89 -7.78
N ALA A 331 22.73 9.81 -7.43
CA ALA A 331 23.27 10.81 -8.37
C ALA A 331 24.05 10.17 -9.54
N ASP A 332 24.67 9.00 -9.33
CA ASP A 332 25.22 8.23 -10.43
C ASP A 332 24.11 7.41 -11.12
N PRO A 333 23.73 7.71 -12.38
CA PRO A 333 22.74 6.93 -13.11
C PRO A 333 23.21 5.49 -13.41
N ARG A 334 24.49 5.17 -13.19
CA ARG A 334 25.03 3.81 -13.30
C ARG A 334 24.98 3.04 -11.99
N SER A 335 24.61 3.67 -10.88
CA SER A 335 24.46 3.00 -9.59
C SER A 335 23.41 1.89 -9.63
N ASN A 336 23.56 0.89 -8.77
CA ASN A 336 22.54 -0.14 -8.61
C ASN A 336 21.25 0.43 -7.99
N LEU A 337 21.34 1.51 -7.20
CA LEU A 337 20.17 2.26 -6.77
C LEU A 337 19.35 2.81 -7.95
N ALA A 338 20.00 3.39 -8.96
CA ALA A 338 19.31 3.80 -10.18
C ALA A 338 18.76 2.60 -10.97
N ARG A 339 19.51 1.51 -11.11
CA ARG A 339 19.12 0.32 -11.89
C ARG A 339 17.98 -0.49 -11.28
N PHE A 340 17.93 -0.61 -9.96
CA PHE A 340 17.00 -1.49 -9.26
C PHE A 340 15.97 -0.74 -8.40
N GLY A 341 16.25 0.50 -8.01
CA GLY A 341 15.34 1.32 -7.21
C GLY A 341 14.61 2.40 -8.01
N ILE A 342 15.19 2.88 -9.12
CA ILE A 342 14.54 3.87 -9.98
C ILE A 342 13.99 3.20 -11.24
N ALA A 343 14.81 2.50 -12.04
CA ALA A 343 14.42 2.04 -13.37
C ALA A 343 13.16 1.14 -13.41
N PRO A 344 12.98 0.13 -12.53
CA PRO A 344 11.86 -0.81 -12.63
C PRO A 344 10.49 -0.15 -12.49
N THR A 345 9.51 -0.73 -13.17
CA THR A 345 8.15 -0.18 -13.26
C THR A 345 7.10 -1.17 -12.76
N TYR A 346 6.05 -0.63 -12.16
CA TYR A 346 4.83 -1.34 -11.79
C TYR A 346 3.67 -0.91 -12.72
N PRO A 347 2.84 -1.84 -13.22
CA PRO A 347 2.86 -3.29 -12.96
C PRO A 347 3.78 -4.11 -13.89
N GLN A 348 4.32 -3.51 -14.96
CA GLN A 348 4.90 -4.25 -16.07
C GLN A 348 6.10 -5.13 -15.68
N ASP A 349 7.13 -4.56 -15.06
CA ASP A 349 8.35 -5.33 -14.73
C ASP A 349 8.11 -6.32 -13.59
N PHE A 350 7.24 -5.98 -12.63
CA PHE A 350 6.84 -6.90 -11.57
C PHE A 350 6.17 -8.16 -12.14
N VAL A 351 5.23 -7.99 -13.07
CA VAL A 351 4.56 -9.11 -13.74
C VAL A 351 5.55 -9.95 -14.54
N LEU A 352 6.49 -9.31 -15.24
CA LEU A 352 7.51 -10.02 -16.03
C LEU A 352 8.47 -10.82 -15.15
N ASP A 353 8.93 -10.25 -14.04
CA ASP A 353 9.82 -10.92 -13.10
C ASP A 353 9.14 -12.12 -12.43
N VAL A 354 7.87 -11.99 -12.02
CA VAL A 354 7.11 -13.12 -11.45
C VAL A 354 6.91 -14.22 -12.50
N LYS A 355 6.46 -13.90 -13.71
CA LYS A 355 6.24 -14.91 -14.77
C LYS A 355 7.53 -15.61 -15.19
N ALA A 356 8.65 -14.89 -15.18
CA ALA A 356 9.95 -15.43 -15.56
C ALA A 356 10.66 -16.19 -14.43
N ASN A 357 10.04 -16.32 -13.23
CA ASN A 357 10.68 -16.88 -12.04
C ASN A 357 11.97 -16.14 -11.65
N ARG A 358 11.95 -14.79 -11.75
CA ARG A 358 13.06 -13.87 -11.46
C ARG A 358 12.67 -12.78 -10.46
N LEU A 359 11.65 -13.01 -9.66
CA LEU A 359 11.29 -12.08 -8.59
C LEU A 359 12.50 -11.92 -7.65
N PRO A 360 12.91 -10.68 -7.28
CA PRO A 360 13.99 -10.47 -6.33
C PRO A 360 13.68 -11.07 -4.95
N LYS A 361 14.72 -11.27 -4.13
CA LYS A 361 14.53 -11.70 -2.74
C LYS A 361 13.76 -10.68 -1.91
N VAL A 362 13.96 -9.39 -2.18
CA VAL A 362 13.22 -8.29 -1.54
C VAL A 362 12.63 -7.36 -2.59
N SER A 363 11.33 -7.12 -2.54
CA SER A 363 10.63 -6.27 -3.51
C SER A 363 9.77 -5.25 -2.80
N TRP A 364 10.01 -3.95 -3.02
CA TRP A 364 9.06 -2.90 -2.65
C TRP A 364 8.13 -2.62 -3.82
N VAL A 365 6.82 -2.59 -3.59
CA VAL A 365 5.83 -2.27 -4.61
C VAL A 365 5.11 -0.99 -4.21
N VAL A 366 5.24 0.05 -5.04
CA VAL A 366 4.65 1.37 -4.81
C VAL A 366 3.56 1.61 -5.87
N PRO A 367 2.27 1.45 -5.52
CA PRO A 367 1.16 1.74 -6.43
C PRO A 367 1.06 3.25 -6.71
N ASN A 368 0.25 3.63 -7.72
CA ASN A 368 -0.05 5.04 -7.96
C ASN A 368 -1.10 5.56 -6.96
N ILE A 369 -1.30 6.88 -6.91
CA ILE A 369 -2.23 7.51 -5.96
C ILE A 369 -3.66 6.94 -6.10
N ILE A 370 -4.13 6.69 -7.33
CA ILE A 370 -5.47 6.14 -7.60
C ILE A 370 -5.65 4.76 -6.93
N GLN A 371 -4.58 4.00 -6.81
CA GLN A 371 -4.52 2.63 -6.30
C GLN A 371 -3.98 2.52 -4.86
N SER A 372 -3.67 3.65 -4.23
CA SER A 372 -3.04 3.73 -2.91
C SER A 372 -4.01 3.64 -1.74
N GLU A 373 -5.31 3.88 -1.97
CA GLU A 373 -6.34 4.17 -0.95
C GLU A 373 -6.26 5.55 -0.30
N HIS A 374 -5.36 6.44 -0.71
CA HIS A 374 -5.31 7.81 -0.17
C HIS A 374 -6.68 8.53 -0.29
N PRO A 375 -7.24 9.11 0.78
CA PRO A 375 -8.47 9.88 0.69
C PRO A 375 -8.32 11.11 -0.23
N ALA A 376 -9.34 11.62 -0.90
CA ALA A 376 -10.73 11.16 -0.95
C ALA A 376 -10.99 10.12 -2.05
N LEU A 377 -9.98 9.33 -2.42
CA LEU A 377 -10.14 8.27 -3.40
C LEU A 377 -10.89 7.08 -2.79
N PRO A 378 -11.64 6.33 -3.63
CA PRO A 378 -12.46 5.24 -3.14
C PRO A 378 -11.61 4.08 -2.60
N VAL A 379 -11.93 3.64 -1.38
CA VAL A 379 -11.30 2.49 -0.71
C VAL A 379 -11.35 1.21 -1.56
N ASN A 380 -12.41 1.03 -2.36
CA ASN A 380 -12.53 -0.13 -3.22
C ASN A 380 -11.51 -0.19 -4.38
N VAL A 381 -10.87 0.91 -4.75
CA VAL A 381 -9.88 0.92 -5.85
C VAL A 381 -8.52 0.42 -5.36
N GLY A 382 -8.08 0.73 -4.15
CA GLY A 382 -6.83 0.16 -3.65
C GLY A 382 -6.94 -1.33 -3.34
N ALA A 383 -8.13 -1.81 -2.96
CA ALA A 383 -8.43 -3.25 -2.91
C ALA A 383 -8.17 -3.95 -4.27
N VAL A 384 -8.37 -3.25 -5.40
CA VAL A 384 -7.99 -3.78 -6.74
C VAL A 384 -6.48 -3.97 -6.86
N ALA A 385 -5.68 -3.04 -6.34
CA ALA A 385 -4.22 -3.11 -6.38
C ALA A 385 -3.71 -4.32 -5.61
N ILE A 386 -4.20 -4.52 -4.38
CA ILE A 386 -3.92 -5.68 -3.53
C ILE A 386 -4.23 -6.98 -4.27
N VAL A 387 -5.44 -7.09 -4.80
CA VAL A 387 -5.89 -8.28 -5.52
C VAL A 387 -5.06 -8.53 -6.78
N ASN A 388 -4.64 -7.49 -7.51
CA ASN A 388 -3.81 -7.63 -8.71
C ASN A 388 -2.40 -8.12 -8.38
N ILE A 389 -1.78 -7.61 -7.32
CA ILE A 389 -0.47 -8.09 -6.84
C ILE A 389 -0.58 -9.56 -6.46
N LEU A 390 -1.58 -9.92 -5.65
CA LEU A 390 -1.79 -11.31 -5.23
C LEU A 390 -2.08 -12.23 -6.42
N ARG A 391 -2.90 -11.81 -7.39
CA ARG A 391 -3.14 -12.56 -8.63
C ARG A 391 -1.88 -12.73 -9.47
N THR A 392 -1.02 -11.72 -9.55
CA THR A 392 0.27 -11.82 -10.25
C THR A 392 1.15 -12.86 -9.56
N LEU A 393 1.31 -12.81 -8.23
CA LEU A 393 2.08 -13.81 -7.47
C LEU A 393 1.52 -15.23 -7.67
N LEU A 394 0.21 -15.41 -7.54
CA LEU A 394 -0.48 -16.68 -7.74
C LEU A 394 -0.41 -17.20 -9.19
N SER A 395 -0.04 -16.37 -10.17
CA SER A 395 0.10 -16.79 -11.56
C SER A 395 1.34 -17.67 -11.80
N ASN A 396 2.28 -17.69 -10.86
CA ASN A 396 3.43 -18.57 -10.87
C ASN A 396 3.52 -19.34 -9.53
N PRO A 397 3.05 -20.60 -9.48
CA PRO A 397 3.09 -21.41 -8.26
C PRO A 397 4.48 -21.54 -7.63
N ALA A 398 5.54 -21.65 -8.44
CA ALA A 398 6.91 -21.79 -7.96
C ALA A 398 7.41 -20.53 -7.20
N VAL A 399 6.89 -19.35 -7.55
CA VAL A 399 7.14 -18.10 -6.82
C VAL A 399 6.24 -18.01 -5.60
N TRP A 400 4.94 -18.23 -5.77
CA TRP A 400 3.95 -18.10 -4.69
C TRP A 400 4.25 -18.99 -3.48
N GLU A 401 4.65 -20.24 -3.71
CA GLU A 401 5.00 -21.20 -2.66
C GLU A 401 6.11 -20.72 -1.71
N LYS A 402 6.90 -19.73 -2.14
CA LYS A 402 8.06 -19.20 -1.43
C LYS A 402 7.96 -17.70 -1.15
N THR A 403 6.78 -17.12 -1.26
CA THR A 403 6.59 -15.67 -1.10
C THR A 403 5.87 -15.34 0.21
N ALA A 404 6.32 -14.27 0.86
CA ALA A 404 5.56 -13.52 1.84
C ALA A 404 5.23 -12.14 1.25
N LEU A 405 3.95 -11.87 1.03
CA LEU A 405 3.45 -10.53 0.71
C LEU A 405 3.01 -9.86 2.02
N ILE A 406 3.66 -8.76 2.36
CA ILE A 406 3.30 -7.93 3.52
C ILE A 406 2.55 -6.71 3.01
N ILE A 407 1.28 -6.59 3.39
CA ILE A 407 0.48 -5.40 3.14
C ILE A 407 0.48 -4.58 4.42
N SER A 408 0.84 -3.31 4.30
CA SER A 408 0.82 -2.33 5.40
C SER A 408 0.28 -1.00 4.88
N TYR A 409 0.05 -0.05 5.78
CA TYR A 409 -0.23 1.34 5.44
C TYR A 409 0.92 2.20 5.99
N ASP A 410 1.16 3.35 5.37
CA ASP A 410 2.22 4.29 5.72
C ASP A 410 1.94 5.03 7.04
N GLU A 411 0.70 5.46 7.25
CA GLU A 411 0.24 6.14 8.45
C GLU A 411 -1.28 6.05 8.61
N CYS A 412 -1.81 6.66 9.66
CA CYS A 412 -3.17 6.45 10.14
C CYS A 412 -4.24 7.30 9.42
N GLY A 413 -3.86 8.23 8.55
CA GLY A 413 -4.72 9.21 7.88
C GLY A 413 -5.37 10.18 8.84
N SER A 414 -4.85 10.25 10.08
CA SER A 414 -5.53 10.84 11.23
C SER A 414 -6.94 10.30 11.47
N PHE A 415 -7.24 9.10 10.98
CA PHE A 415 -8.40 8.37 11.43
C PHE A 415 -8.13 7.82 12.83
N PHE A 416 -9.13 7.93 13.69
CA PHE A 416 -9.05 7.60 15.10
C PHE A 416 -8.55 6.17 15.30
N ASP A 417 -7.67 6.00 16.29
CA ASP A 417 -7.29 4.71 16.85
C ASP A 417 -7.24 4.83 18.37
N HIS A 418 -7.87 3.90 19.06
CA HIS A 418 -8.00 3.93 20.51
C HIS A 418 -6.71 3.58 21.23
N VAL A 419 -5.79 2.86 20.59
CA VAL A 419 -4.55 2.42 21.23
C VAL A 419 -3.52 3.54 21.16
N THR A 420 -3.20 4.08 22.33
CA THR A 420 -2.08 5.02 22.47
C THR A 420 -0.78 4.32 22.10
N PRO A 421 0.00 4.85 21.14
CA PRO A 421 1.21 4.20 20.70
C PRO A 421 2.34 4.31 21.74
N PRO A 422 3.21 3.29 21.85
CA PRO A 422 4.38 3.36 22.70
C PRO A 422 5.37 4.37 22.11
N THR A 423 5.82 5.31 22.93
CA THR A 423 6.81 6.33 22.54
C THR A 423 8.06 6.23 23.40
N ALA A 424 9.20 6.59 22.81
CA ALA A 424 10.46 6.55 23.54
C ALA A 424 10.45 7.57 24.70
N PRO A 425 11.13 7.29 25.83
CA PRO A 425 11.33 8.31 26.86
C PRO A 425 12.10 9.54 26.33
N PRO A 426 11.80 10.76 26.79
CA PRO A 426 12.52 11.96 26.39
C PRO A 426 14.05 11.82 26.52
N GLY A 427 14.76 12.25 25.47
CA GLY A 427 16.23 12.16 25.41
C GLY A 427 16.78 10.83 24.89
N THR A 428 15.91 9.89 24.49
CA THR A 428 16.35 8.66 23.82
C THR A 428 17.05 8.98 22.48
N PRO A 429 18.33 8.58 22.29
CA PRO A 429 19.07 8.90 21.07
C PRO A 429 18.40 8.36 19.80
N GLY A 430 18.25 9.22 18.78
CA GLY A 430 17.65 8.85 17.50
C GLY A 430 16.13 8.72 17.50
N GLU A 431 15.47 8.93 18.64
CA GLU A 431 14.01 8.78 18.80
C GLU A 431 13.27 10.11 19.07
N TYR A 432 14.01 11.22 19.05
CA TYR A 432 13.50 12.58 19.20
C TYR A 432 14.17 13.48 18.18
N VAL A 433 13.46 14.51 17.71
CA VAL A 433 14.04 15.53 16.83
C VAL A 433 14.96 16.45 17.64
N THR A 434 16.25 16.42 17.34
CA THR A 434 17.32 17.07 18.10
C THR A 434 18.07 18.16 17.32
N VAL A 435 17.55 18.58 16.16
CA VAL A 435 18.13 19.73 15.43
C VAL A 435 18.35 20.95 16.34
N PRO A 436 19.41 21.76 16.10
CA PRO A 436 19.67 22.95 16.90
C PRO A 436 18.50 23.95 16.89
N ASP A 437 17.92 24.19 15.72
CA ASP A 437 16.78 25.09 15.51
C ASP A 437 15.58 24.31 14.97
N ILE A 438 14.61 24.03 15.85
CA ILE A 438 13.39 23.30 15.48
C ILE A 438 12.43 24.14 14.63
N ASP A 439 12.44 25.46 14.80
CA ASP A 439 11.55 26.37 14.09
C ASP A 439 11.96 26.53 12.62
N ALA A 440 13.22 26.23 12.30
CA ALA A 440 13.73 26.14 10.93
C ALA A 440 13.33 24.84 10.20
N VAL A 441 12.83 23.82 10.92
CA VAL A 441 12.40 22.55 10.31
C VAL A 441 10.96 22.68 9.80
N SER A 442 10.79 22.54 8.48
CA SER A 442 9.46 22.62 7.86
C SER A 442 8.51 21.56 8.43
N GLY A 443 7.29 21.97 8.77
CA GLY A 443 6.26 21.10 9.35
C GLY A 443 6.43 20.75 10.82
N SER A 444 7.50 21.21 11.50
CA SER A 444 7.72 20.89 12.91
C SER A 444 6.68 21.53 13.85
N GLY A 445 6.18 22.72 13.50
CA GLY A 445 5.35 23.53 14.39
C GLY A 445 6.03 23.87 15.73
N GLY A 446 7.37 23.82 15.79
CA GLY A 446 8.15 23.99 17.02
C GLY A 446 8.12 22.78 17.96
N ILE A 447 7.50 21.66 17.57
CA ILE A 447 7.31 20.48 18.42
C ILE A 447 8.57 19.62 18.42
N ARG A 448 9.19 19.44 19.59
CA ARG A 448 10.30 18.51 19.86
C ARG A 448 9.81 17.19 20.48
N GLY A 449 8.76 16.62 19.90
CA GLY A 449 8.14 15.40 20.38
C GLY A 449 8.90 14.13 19.99
N PRO A 450 8.46 12.96 20.51
CA PRO A 450 8.98 11.67 20.10
C PRO A 450 8.72 11.45 18.61
N ILE A 451 9.65 10.80 17.91
CA ILE A 451 9.47 10.45 16.51
C ILE A 451 8.33 9.46 16.34
N GLY A 452 8.27 8.45 17.21
CA GLY A 452 7.24 7.42 17.21
C GLY A 452 7.33 6.51 18.44
N LEU A 453 6.68 5.35 18.43
CA LEU A 453 5.87 4.85 17.31
C LEU A 453 4.68 5.78 17.01
N GLY A 454 4.25 5.78 15.75
CA GLY A 454 2.99 6.42 15.35
C GLY A 454 1.80 5.55 15.74
N TYR A 455 0.58 5.90 15.30
CA TYR A 455 -0.62 5.11 15.60
C TYR A 455 -0.66 3.77 14.86
N ARG A 456 -1.53 2.86 15.32
CA ARG A 456 -1.73 1.58 14.66
C ARG A 456 -2.27 1.78 13.25
N VAL A 457 -1.75 0.98 12.33
CA VAL A 457 -2.16 0.93 10.94
C VAL A 457 -2.39 -0.53 10.52
N PRO A 458 -3.26 -0.82 9.55
CA PRO A 458 -3.49 -2.19 9.16
C PRO A 458 -2.21 -2.87 8.64
N CYS A 459 -2.00 -4.12 9.06
CA CYS A 459 -0.99 -4.98 8.46
C CYS A 459 -1.51 -6.41 8.31
N ILE A 460 -1.33 -7.00 7.12
CA ILE A 460 -1.69 -8.39 6.82
C ILE A 460 -0.49 -9.09 6.19
N VAL A 461 -0.13 -10.25 6.74
CA VAL A 461 0.92 -11.12 6.22
C VAL A 461 0.28 -12.21 5.37
N ILE A 462 0.49 -12.18 4.06
CA ILE A 462 -0.11 -13.07 3.06
C ILE A 462 0.96 -14.04 2.53
N SER A 463 0.87 -15.30 2.92
CA SER A 463 1.82 -16.35 2.57
C SER A 463 1.19 -17.74 2.69
N PRO A 464 1.71 -18.77 2.00
CA PRO A 464 1.41 -20.16 2.34
C PRO A 464 1.65 -20.49 3.82
N TYR A 465 2.57 -19.78 4.47
CA TYR A 465 2.95 -19.96 5.88
C TYR A 465 2.15 -19.10 6.86
N SER A 466 1.15 -18.31 6.42
CA SER A 466 0.34 -17.46 7.30
C SER A 466 -1.16 -17.76 7.20
N ARG A 467 -1.51 -18.96 6.70
CA ARG A 467 -2.88 -19.35 6.35
C ARG A 467 -3.76 -19.60 7.58
N GLY A 468 -4.97 -19.06 7.53
CA GLY A 468 -6.03 -19.20 8.52
C GLY A 468 -6.50 -17.84 9.03
N PRO A 469 -7.66 -17.77 9.71
CA PRO A 469 -8.04 -16.57 10.44
C PRO A 469 -7.13 -16.46 11.67
N LEU A 470 -6.01 -15.78 11.51
CA LEU A 470 -4.98 -15.66 12.55
C LEU A 470 -4.79 -14.20 12.95
N VAL A 471 -4.53 -13.95 14.24
CA VAL A 471 -4.14 -12.64 14.78
C VAL A 471 -2.81 -12.80 15.50
N VAL A 472 -1.90 -11.87 15.25
CA VAL A 472 -0.69 -11.69 16.04
C VAL A 472 -0.73 -10.32 16.69
N SER A 473 -0.42 -10.28 17.99
CA SER A 473 -0.49 -9.08 18.83
C SER A 473 0.87 -8.66 19.39
N ASP A 474 1.95 -9.13 18.76
CA ASP A 474 3.29 -8.62 19.01
C ASP A 474 3.40 -7.20 18.44
N THR A 475 4.12 -6.33 19.14
CA THR A 475 4.31 -4.95 18.73
C THR A 475 5.22 -4.87 17.50
N PHE A 476 4.71 -4.29 16.41
CA PHE A 476 5.46 -4.10 15.17
C PHE A 476 5.42 -2.65 14.70
N ASP A 477 6.40 -2.22 13.93
CA ASP A 477 6.30 -1.01 13.10
C ASP A 477 6.87 -1.24 11.69
N HIS A 478 7.05 -0.20 10.88
CA HIS A 478 7.63 -0.36 9.54
C HIS A 478 9.06 -0.93 9.56
N THR A 479 9.81 -0.71 10.65
CA THR A 479 11.14 -1.32 10.80
C THR A 479 11.06 -2.81 11.07
N SER A 480 9.95 -3.33 11.59
CA SER A 480 9.72 -4.77 11.74
C SER A 480 9.74 -5.50 10.40
N GLN A 481 9.31 -4.86 9.30
CA GLN A 481 9.47 -5.43 7.95
C GLN A 481 10.94 -5.51 7.52
N LEU A 482 11.75 -4.52 7.89
CA LEU A 482 13.20 -4.53 7.65
C LEU A 482 13.89 -5.58 8.52
N ARG A 483 13.41 -5.78 9.75
CA ARG A 483 13.90 -6.83 10.65
C ARG A 483 13.51 -8.22 10.18
N LEU A 484 12.36 -8.40 9.54
CA LEU A 484 12.03 -9.67 8.89
C LEU A 484 13.06 -10.01 7.80
N ILE A 485 13.47 -9.00 7.00
CA ILE A 485 14.54 -9.15 6.00
C ILE A 485 15.88 -9.46 6.69
N GLU A 486 16.20 -8.79 7.80
CA GLU A 486 17.39 -9.05 8.61
C GLU A 486 17.42 -10.49 9.13
N THR A 487 16.38 -10.95 9.82
CA THR A 487 16.28 -12.31 10.35
C THR A 487 16.30 -13.34 9.23
N ARG A 488 15.66 -13.05 8.08
CA ARG A 488 15.61 -13.98 6.95
C ARG A 488 16.94 -14.11 6.20
N PHE A 489 17.63 -13.01 5.94
CA PHE A 489 18.78 -12.98 5.02
C PHE A 489 20.11 -12.63 5.69
N GLY A 490 20.13 -12.34 6.99
CA GLY A 490 21.32 -11.94 7.72
C GLY A 490 21.82 -10.54 7.35
N VAL A 491 20.94 -9.67 6.84
CA VAL A 491 21.28 -8.32 6.38
C VAL A 491 20.87 -7.30 7.45
N PRO A 492 21.82 -6.61 8.10
CA PRO A 492 21.49 -5.72 9.21
C PRO A 492 20.58 -4.57 8.77
N VAL A 493 19.67 -4.13 9.65
CA VAL A 493 18.91 -2.89 9.42
C VAL A 493 19.83 -1.68 9.67
N PRO A 494 19.99 -0.73 8.74
CA PRO A 494 21.08 0.26 8.77
C PRO A 494 21.04 1.22 9.97
N ASN A 495 19.90 1.88 10.22
CA ASN A 495 19.81 2.99 11.19
C ASN A 495 18.88 2.69 12.37
N LEU A 496 18.58 1.40 12.60
CA LEU A 496 17.62 1.01 13.65
C LEU A 496 18.19 1.31 15.04
N THR A 497 17.48 2.15 15.81
CA THR A 497 17.92 2.52 17.15
C THR A 497 17.85 1.34 18.13
N PRO A 498 18.67 1.33 19.20
CA PRO A 498 18.57 0.32 20.26
C PRO A 498 17.19 0.29 20.92
N TRP A 499 16.57 1.45 21.15
CA TRP A 499 15.24 1.54 21.76
C TRP A 499 14.19 0.88 20.86
N ARG A 500 14.15 1.24 19.58
CA ARG A 500 13.16 0.69 18.65
C ARG A 500 13.32 -0.81 18.47
N ARG A 501 14.56 -1.29 18.37
CA ARG A 501 14.86 -2.74 18.36
C ARG A 501 14.35 -3.45 19.62
N SER A 502 14.33 -2.79 20.78
CA SER A 502 13.86 -3.39 22.04
C SER A 502 12.34 -3.35 22.24
N VAL A 503 11.63 -2.52 21.49
CA VAL A 503 10.17 -2.32 21.63
C VAL A 503 9.39 -3.00 20.51
N THR A 504 9.93 -3.08 19.30
CA THR A 504 9.30 -3.79 18.19
C THR A 504 9.84 -5.20 18.05
N GLU A 505 9.09 -6.09 17.44
CA GLU A 505 9.51 -7.44 17.07
C GLU A 505 9.89 -7.52 15.57
N ASP A 506 10.37 -8.68 15.10
CA ASP A 506 10.89 -8.88 13.74
C ASP A 506 9.88 -9.45 12.71
N MET A 507 8.59 -9.48 13.07
CA MET A 507 7.47 -10.06 12.31
C MET A 507 7.53 -11.57 12.07
N THR A 508 8.52 -12.30 12.59
CA THR A 508 8.56 -13.75 12.37
C THR A 508 7.44 -14.50 13.09
N SER A 509 6.90 -13.94 14.16
CA SER A 509 5.70 -14.42 14.86
C SER A 509 4.40 -14.31 14.06
N ALA A 510 4.39 -13.57 12.94
CA ALA A 510 3.24 -13.48 12.06
C ALA A 510 3.06 -14.71 11.12
N PHE A 511 3.94 -15.71 11.24
CA PHE A 511 3.91 -16.94 10.45
C PHE A 511 3.55 -18.14 11.32
N ASN A 512 2.91 -19.14 10.73
CA ASN A 512 2.45 -20.36 11.37
C ASN A 512 3.26 -21.58 10.89
N PHE A 513 4.54 -21.62 11.24
CA PHE A 513 5.49 -22.65 10.81
C PHE A 513 5.26 -24.04 11.43
N ALA A 514 4.45 -24.15 12.48
CA ALA A 514 4.08 -25.45 13.06
C ALA A 514 3.14 -26.26 12.14
N VAL A 515 2.42 -25.60 11.22
CA VAL A 515 1.45 -26.23 10.31
C VAL A 515 2.03 -26.29 8.90
N PRO A 516 1.81 -27.37 8.12
CA PRO A 516 2.30 -27.43 6.74
C PRO A 516 1.81 -26.25 5.91
N PRO A 517 2.68 -25.62 5.09
CA PRO A 517 2.28 -24.47 4.28
C PRO A 517 1.13 -24.84 3.36
N ASN A 518 0.22 -23.89 3.18
CA ASN A 518 -0.93 -24.07 2.30
C ASN A 518 -0.83 -23.13 1.09
N PRO A 519 -0.23 -23.60 -0.02
CA PRO A 519 -0.09 -22.78 -1.23
C PRO A 519 -1.38 -22.74 -2.07
N SER A 520 -2.44 -23.42 -1.64
CA SER A 520 -3.69 -23.46 -2.39
C SER A 520 -4.20 -22.05 -2.66
N ARG A 521 -4.67 -21.82 -3.90
CA ARG A 521 -5.19 -20.51 -4.29
C ARG A 521 -6.30 -20.08 -3.32
N PRO A 522 -6.16 -18.95 -2.59
CA PRO A 522 -7.25 -18.43 -1.77
C PRO A 522 -8.49 -18.20 -2.63
N LYS A 523 -9.67 -18.37 -2.03
CA LYS A 523 -10.92 -17.96 -2.66
C LYS A 523 -10.97 -16.44 -2.70
N LEU A 524 -10.36 -15.86 -3.72
CA LEU A 524 -10.46 -14.44 -4.07
C LEU A 524 -11.72 -14.20 -4.90
N ASP A 525 -12.82 -14.92 -4.58
CA ASP A 525 -14.10 -14.72 -5.23
C ASP A 525 -14.43 -13.24 -5.04
N PRO A 526 -14.42 -12.44 -6.13
CA PRO A 526 -14.57 -11.01 -5.97
C PRO A 526 -15.97 -10.75 -5.41
N PRO A 527 -16.13 -10.15 -4.21
CA PRO A 527 -17.23 -9.21 -4.07
C PRO A 527 -17.04 -8.25 -5.24
N LEU A 528 -18.03 -8.18 -6.13
CA LEU A 528 -18.09 -7.29 -7.29
C LEU A 528 -17.23 -6.06 -7.04
N LEU A 529 -16.05 -5.99 -7.68
CA LEU A 529 -15.25 -4.78 -7.71
C LEU A 529 -16.05 -3.79 -8.57
N ASN A 530 -17.13 -3.24 -8.00
CA ASN A 530 -17.92 -2.13 -8.52
C ASN A 530 -17.13 -0.81 -8.35
N ALA A 531 -15.80 -0.89 -8.41
CA ALA A 531 -14.87 0.21 -8.25
C ALA A 531 -15.00 1.20 -9.41
N LEU A 532 -15.12 0.69 -10.65
CA LEU A 532 -15.22 1.53 -11.85
C LEU A 532 -16.51 2.38 -11.90
N PRO A 533 -17.71 1.87 -11.56
CA PRO A 533 -18.92 2.71 -11.47
C PRO A 533 -18.92 3.76 -10.35
N ARG A 534 -18.07 3.59 -9.31
CA ARG A 534 -18.02 4.51 -8.15
C ARG A 534 -16.99 5.62 -8.30
N LEU A 535 -15.97 5.46 -9.15
CA LEU A 535 -14.98 6.50 -9.46
C LEU A 535 -15.59 7.86 -9.83
N PRO A 536 -16.64 7.96 -10.70
CA PRO A 536 -17.28 9.25 -10.99
C PRO A 536 -17.91 9.93 -9.78
N GLN A 537 -18.30 9.16 -8.75
CA GLN A 537 -18.89 9.69 -7.51
C GLN A 537 -17.84 10.37 -6.62
N CYS A 538 -16.58 9.94 -6.73
CA CYS A 538 -15.47 10.55 -6.03
C CYS A 538 -14.89 11.75 -6.77
N VAL A 539 -15.22 11.99 -8.05
CA VAL A 539 -14.70 13.13 -8.83
C VAL A 539 -14.89 14.46 -8.10
N PRO A 540 -16.04 14.79 -7.48
CA PRO A 540 -16.17 16.00 -6.69
C PRO A 540 -15.13 16.07 -5.57
N ASN A 541 -15.02 15.06 -4.68
CA ASN A 541 -14.11 15.14 -3.53
C ASN A 541 -12.64 14.94 -3.91
N ALA A 542 -12.35 14.10 -4.90
CA ALA A 542 -11.02 13.88 -5.44
C ALA A 542 -10.50 15.12 -6.18
N VAL A 543 -11.30 15.74 -7.05
CA VAL A 543 -10.89 16.96 -7.79
C VAL A 543 -10.90 18.19 -6.88
N LEU A 544 -11.90 18.34 -5.99
CA LEU A 544 -11.97 19.47 -5.06
C LEU A 544 -10.92 19.37 -3.94
N GLY A 545 -10.60 18.16 -3.50
CA GLY A 545 -9.53 17.89 -2.53
C GLY A 545 -8.13 18.07 -3.12
N SER A 546 -7.89 17.55 -4.34
CA SER A 546 -6.57 17.65 -5.00
C SER A 546 -6.28 19.01 -5.64
N LEU A 547 -7.29 19.79 -6.06
CA LEU A 547 -7.10 21.14 -6.64
C LEU A 547 -7.33 22.30 -5.66
N GLY A 548 -7.90 22.05 -4.47
CA GLY A 548 -8.29 23.09 -3.52
C GLY A 548 -7.87 22.86 -2.06
N GLY A 549 -7.12 21.79 -1.78
CA GLY A 549 -6.91 21.28 -0.44
C GLY A 549 -8.21 20.73 0.14
N ALA A 550 -8.16 20.07 1.31
CA ALA A 550 -9.31 19.55 2.06
C ALA A 550 -10.41 20.60 2.42
N ALA A 551 -10.28 21.83 1.91
CA ALA A 551 -11.11 22.99 2.08
C ALA A 551 -12.18 23.19 0.98
N VAL A 552 -12.65 22.19 0.21
CA VAL A 552 -13.76 22.44 -0.77
C VAL A 552 -14.77 21.27 -0.93
N ALA A 553 -14.54 20.09 -0.36
CA ALA A 553 -15.38 18.92 -0.57
C ALA A 553 -16.56 18.78 0.43
N ASN A 554 -17.60 18.02 0.05
CA ASN A 554 -18.82 17.87 0.85
C ASN A 554 -18.55 17.01 2.11
N PRO A 555 -18.85 17.50 3.33
CA PRO A 555 -18.59 16.72 4.54
C PRO A 555 -19.52 15.53 4.71
N TYR A 556 -18.99 14.44 5.27
CA TYR A 556 -19.79 13.32 5.75
C TYR A 556 -20.46 13.71 7.06
N ARG A 557 -21.80 13.72 7.11
CA ARG A 557 -22.55 14.06 8.32
C ARG A 557 -22.43 12.97 9.37
N VAL A 558 -22.10 13.38 10.60
CA VAL A 558 -22.07 12.48 11.77
C VAL A 558 -23.49 12.00 12.07
N PRO A 559 -23.75 10.69 12.22
CA PRO A 559 -25.07 10.19 12.60
C PRO A 559 -25.55 10.74 13.95
N TYR A 560 -26.86 10.93 14.13
CA TYR A 560 -27.44 11.25 15.43
C TYR A 560 -28.83 10.59 15.55
N PRO A 561 -29.15 9.89 16.67
CA PRO A 561 -28.28 9.61 17.81
C PRO A 561 -27.07 8.75 17.45
N GLN A 562 -25.98 8.91 18.20
CA GLN A 562 -24.77 8.08 18.07
C GLN A 562 -25.03 6.69 18.64
N VAL A 563 -24.45 5.67 18.00
CA VAL A 563 -24.50 4.27 18.44
C VAL A 563 -23.05 3.82 18.61
N PRO A 564 -22.67 3.26 19.77
CA PRO A 564 -21.33 2.72 19.97
C PRO A 564 -20.98 1.70 18.88
N PRO A 565 -19.73 1.66 18.41
CA PRO A 565 -19.29 0.60 17.51
C PRO A 565 -19.42 -0.77 18.18
N THR A 566 -19.59 -1.80 17.36
CA THR A 566 -19.65 -3.20 17.81
C THR A 566 -18.62 -4.03 17.04
N GLN A 567 -17.96 -4.96 17.72
CA GLN A 567 -17.04 -5.89 17.07
C GLN A 567 -17.74 -7.21 16.68
N GLU A 568 -17.29 -7.84 15.58
CA GLU A 568 -17.74 -9.16 15.17
C GLU A 568 -17.30 -10.21 16.21
N THR A 569 -18.11 -11.24 16.43
CA THR A 569 -17.73 -12.36 17.33
C THR A 569 -17.18 -13.58 16.58
N THR A 570 -17.25 -13.57 15.24
CA THR A 570 -16.82 -14.67 14.38
C THR A 570 -16.09 -14.17 13.14
N PRO A 571 -15.20 -14.98 12.52
CA PRO A 571 -14.72 -16.28 13.00
C PRO A 571 -13.88 -16.15 14.29
N ALA A 572 -13.79 -17.24 15.06
CA ALA A 572 -12.76 -17.31 16.10
C ALA A 572 -11.38 -17.31 15.42
N ARG A 573 -10.43 -16.55 15.97
CA ARG A 573 -9.09 -16.41 15.40
C ARG A 573 -8.06 -17.13 16.26
N GLY A 574 -7.13 -17.81 15.60
CA GLY A 574 -5.98 -18.42 16.27
C GLY A 574 -4.80 -17.46 16.34
N THR A 575 -3.76 -17.84 17.07
CA THR A 575 -2.46 -17.17 17.04
C THR A 575 -1.51 -17.99 16.17
N PRO A 576 -0.75 -17.37 15.24
CA PRO A 576 0.29 -18.09 14.51
C PRO A 576 1.31 -18.71 15.48
N SER A 577 1.92 -19.83 15.10
CA SER A 577 2.94 -20.48 15.95
C SER A 577 4.23 -19.67 16.11
N GLY A 578 4.48 -18.73 15.19
CA GLY A 578 5.77 -18.08 15.04
C GLY A 578 6.89 -19.04 14.59
N PRO A 579 8.16 -18.65 14.82
CA PRO A 579 9.34 -19.42 14.48
C PRO A 579 9.36 -20.83 15.06
N CYS A 580 10.07 -21.66 14.32
CA CYS A 580 10.28 -23.07 14.48
C CYS A 580 11.71 -23.32 13.97
#